data_AF-A0A522BLI9-F1
#
_entry.id   AF-A0A522BLI9-F1
#
_cell.length_a   1.000
_cell.length_b   1.000
_cell.length_c   1.000
_cell.angle_alpha   90.00
_cell.angle_beta   90.00
_cell.angle_gamma   90.00
#
_symmetry.space_group_name_H-M   'P 1'
#
loop_
_entity.id
_entity.type
_entity.pdbx_description
1 polymer ?
#
loop_
_entity_poly.entity_id
_entity_poly.type
_entity_poly.pdbx_seq_one_letter_code
_entity_poly.pdbx_strand_id
1 'polypeptide(L)'
;MNDETAEYEPNDSLPVKETKLPEGLRIVDVETPYKGREAGETAMTLFVPQGYATPTWIHMEEEGESRLYTLIVNPLTGRTELKDGRVEMERKGF
;
A
#
# COMPACT_ATOMS: atom_id res chain seq x y z
N MET A 1 -7.15 -8.41 20.82
CA MET A 1 -7.42 -8.85 19.45
C MET A 1 -6.12 -8.72 18.69
N ASN A 2 -5.59 -9.79 18.10
CA ASN A 2 -4.48 -9.68 17.18
C ASN A 2 -5.06 -9.25 15.83
N ASP A 3 -5.15 -7.94 15.61
CA ASP A 3 -5.57 -7.37 14.32
C ASP A 3 -4.58 -7.67 13.18
N GLU A 4 -3.40 -8.19 13.52
CA GLU A 4 -2.29 -8.46 12.60
C GLU A 4 -2.54 -9.66 11.66
N THR A 5 -3.55 -10.48 11.93
CA THR A 5 -3.97 -11.61 11.07
C THR A 5 -5.43 -11.47 10.60
N ALA A 6 -6.04 -10.30 10.77
CA ALA A 6 -7.42 -10.09 10.36
C ALA A 6 -7.51 -10.10 8.84
N GLU A 7 -8.30 -11.02 8.28
CA GLU A 7 -8.67 -10.96 6.87
C GLU A 7 -9.61 -9.76 6.65
N TYR A 8 -9.46 -9.09 5.51
CA TYR A 8 -10.33 -7.97 5.16
C TYR A 8 -11.74 -8.50 4.86
N GLU A 9 -12.71 -8.10 5.69
CA GLU A 9 -14.14 -8.27 5.41
C GLU A 9 -14.73 -6.94 4.93
N PRO A 10 -15.31 -6.88 3.71
CA PRO A 10 -16.00 -5.69 3.24
C PRO A 10 -17.10 -5.27 4.22
N ASN A 11 -17.09 -4.01 4.63
CA ASN A 11 -18.07 -3.47 5.58
C ASN A 11 -18.61 -2.13 5.09
N ASP A 12 -19.91 -2.10 4.77
CA ASP A 12 -20.63 -0.93 4.24
C ASP A 12 -20.65 0.27 5.21
N SER A 13 -20.29 0.07 6.48
CA SER A 13 -20.16 1.14 7.47
C SER A 13 -18.81 1.86 7.45
N LEU A 14 -17.83 1.38 6.68
CA LEU A 14 -16.53 2.05 6.56
C LEU A 14 -16.70 3.39 5.83
N PRO A 15 -16.06 4.47 6.29
CA PRO A 15 -16.17 5.79 5.67
C PRO A 15 -15.49 5.89 4.30
N VAL A 16 -14.90 4.79 3.81
CA VAL A 16 -14.12 4.73 2.59
C VAL A 16 -14.81 3.77 1.63
N LYS A 17 -15.10 4.24 0.41
CA LYS A 17 -15.68 3.40 -0.64
C LYS A 17 -14.60 2.54 -1.27
N GLU A 18 -14.96 1.31 -1.62
CA GLU A 18 -14.15 0.51 -2.52
C GLU A 18 -13.90 1.30 -3.82
N THR A 19 -12.65 1.36 -4.26
CA THR A 19 -12.25 2.05 -5.47
C THR A 19 -11.35 1.17 -6.32
N LYS A 20 -11.41 1.36 -7.63
CA LYS A 20 -10.51 0.73 -8.60
C LYS A 20 -9.55 1.76 -9.15
N LEU A 21 -8.37 1.31 -9.56
CA LEU A 21 -7.48 2.15 -10.35
C LEU A 21 -8.15 2.53 -11.68
N PRO A 22 -7.85 3.71 -12.23
CA PRO A 22 -8.29 4.07 -13.57
C PRO A 22 -7.66 3.12 -14.60
N GLU A 23 -8.28 3.03 -15.77
CA GLU A 23 -7.74 2.24 -16.89
C GLU A 23 -6.33 2.70 -17.26
N GLY A 24 -5.47 1.74 -17.63
CA GLY A 24 -4.08 1.99 -17.98
C GLY A 24 -3.13 2.11 -16.80
N LEU A 25 -3.58 1.94 -15.55
CA LEU A 25 -2.70 1.81 -14.38
C LEU A 25 -2.87 0.45 -13.72
N ARG A 26 -1.75 -0.22 -13.42
CA ARG A 26 -1.74 -1.47 -12.65
C ARG A 26 -0.82 -1.40 -11.44
N ILE A 27 -1.21 -2.08 -10.36
CA ILE A 27 -0.31 -2.35 -9.24
C ILE A 27 0.64 -3.46 -9.67
N VAL A 28 1.94 -3.21 -9.56
CA VAL A 28 2.99 -4.18 -9.85
C VAL A 28 3.24 -5.05 -8.62
N ASP A 29 3.45 -4.41 -7.47
CA ASP A 29 3.66 -5.05 -6.19
C ASP A 29 3.45 -4.03 -5.04
N VAL A 30 3.30 -4.55 -3.83
CA VAL A 30 3.22 -3.76 -2.60
C VAL A 30 4.28 -4.24 -1.63
N GLU A 31 5.01 -3.31 -1.03
CA GLU A 31 5.99 -3.58 0.02
C GLU A 31 5.48 -3.10 1.39
N THR A 32 5.50 -4.00 2.37
CA THR A 32 5.21 -3.70 3.78
C THR A 32 6.27 -4.33 4.69
N PRO A 33 6.49 -3.82 5.90
CA PRO A 33 7.39 -4.44 6.86
C PRO A 33 6.96 -5.84 7.32
N TYR A 34 5.66 -6.17 7.24
CA TYR A 34 5.13 -7.45 7.73
C TYR A 34 5.29 -8.59 6.73
N LYS A 35 5.02 -8.33 5.45
CA LYS A 35 4.98 -9.36 4.41
C LYS A 35 6.12 -9.24 3.39
N GLY A 36 6.88 -8.14 3.42
CA GLY A 36 7.88 -7.86 2.40
C GLY A 36 7.22 -7.42 1.09
N ARG A 37 7.80 -7.83 -0.05
CA ARG A 37 7.31 -7.47 -1.39
C ARG A 37 6.35 -8.54 -1.88
N GLU A 38 5.14 -8.11 -2.24
CA GLU A 38 4.04 -9.00 -2.63
C GLU A 38 3.46 -8.59 -3.98
N ALA A 39 3.40 -9.53 -4.92
CA ALA A 39 2.83 -9.34 -6.25
C ALA A 39 1.74 -10.40 -6.51
N GLY A 40 0.50 -9.97 -6.72
CA GLY A 40 -0.61 -10.85 -7.12
C GLY A 40 -1.50 -11.39 -6.00
N GLU A 41 -1.27 -11.03 -4.73
CA GLU A 41 -2.15 -11.33 -3.59
C GLU A 41 -2.77 -10.06 -2.99
N THR A 42 -3.58 -10.25 -1.93
CA THR A 42 -4.05 -9.17 -1.06
C THR A 42 -2.88 -8.62 -0.24
N ALA A 43 -2.64 -7.31 -0.37
CA ALA A 43 -1.76 -6.55 0.52
C ALA A 43 -2.61 -5.66 1.44
N MET A 44 -2.15 -5.46 2.67
CA MET A 44 -2.89 -4.70 3.68
C MET A 44 -2.02 -3.60 4.30
N THR A 45 -2.62 -2.43 4.46
CA THR A 45 -2.08 -1.30 5.24
C THR A 45 -3.01 -1.08 6.42
N LEU A 46 -2.52 -1.29 7.64
CA LEU A 46 -3.32 -1.07 8.84
C LEU A 46 -3.24 0.40 9.25
N PHE A 47 -4.40 0.99 9.57
CA PHE A 47 -4.49 2.31 10.20
C PHE A 47 -5.05 2.12 11.61
N VAL A 48 -4.26 2.41 12.64
CA VAL A 48 -4.68 2.23 14.02
C VAL A 48 -5.27 3.51 14.63
N PRO A 49 -6.17 3.42 15.62
CA PRO A 49 -6.80 4.59 16.25
C PRO A 49 -5.82 5.61 16.84
N GLN A 50 -4.60 5.18 17.17
CA GLN A 50 -3.53 6.04 17.68
C GLN A 50 -2.90 6.93 16.59
N GLY A 51 -3.35 6.82 15.34
CA GLY A 51 -2.90 7.64 14.21
C GLY A 51 -1.69 7.08 13.46
N TYR A 52 -1.24 5.87 13.83
CA TYR A 52 -0.16 5.19 13.11
C TYR A 52 -0.71 4.39 11.93
N ALA A 53 0.02 4.39 10.82
CA ALA A 53 -0.27 3.56 9.67
C ALA A 53 0.90 2.61 9.38
N THR A 54 0.63 1.43 8.83
CA THR A 54 1.67 0.55 8.31
C THR A 54 2.48 1.29 7.22
N PRO A 55 3.81 1.45 7.36
CA PRO A 55 4.64 1.94 6.29
C PRO A 55 4.44 1.06 5.05
N THR A 56 3.99 1.64 3.93
CA THR A 56 3.61 0.88 2.74
C THR A 56 4.10 1.57 1.47
N TRP A 57 4.72 0.81 0.57
CA TRP A 57 5.13 1.26 -0.75
C TRP A 57 4.32 0.51 -1.79
N ILE A 58 3.55 1.23 -2.59
CA ILE A 58 2.73 0.66 -3.67
C ILE A 58 3.38 1.03 -4.98
N HIS A 59 3.88 0.03 -5.70
CA HIS A 59 4.50 0.21 -7.00
C HIS A 59 3.45 0.07 -8.08
N MET A 60 3.38 1.08 -8.94
CA MET A 60 2.42 1.13 -10.03
C MET A 60 3.15 1.37 -11.35
N GLU A 61 2.57 0.85 -12.43
CA GLU A 61 3.03 1.17 -13.77
C GLU A 61 1.86 1.53 -14.68
N GLU A 62 2.19 2.31 -15.70
CA GLU A 62 1.28 2.64 -16.79
C GLU A 62 1.34 1.56 -17.86
N GLU A 63 0.19 0.97 -18.20
CA GLU A 63 0.10 -0.13 -19.16
C GLU A 63 0.54 0.34 -20.55
N GLY A 64 1.50 -0.36 -21.14
CA GLY A 64 2.03 -0.01 -22.46
C GLY A 64 3.12 1.07 -22.44
N GLU A 65 3.39 1.70 -21.30
CA GLU A 65 4.55 2.57 -21.09
C GLU A 65 5.54 1.93 -20.11
N SER A 66 6.81 2.34 -20.15
CA SER A 66 7.82 1.91 -19.16
C SER A 66 7.88 2.85 -17.95
N ARG A 67 6.79 3.58 -17.67
CA ARG A 67 6.72 4.53 -16.56
C ARG A 67 6.29 3.82 -15.28
N LEU A 68 7.12 3.99 -14.26
CA LEU A 68 6.90 3.47 -12.92
C LEU A 68 6.63 4.63 -11.97
N TYR A 69 5.73 4.41 -11.02
CA TYR A 69 5.43 5.32 -9.94
C TYR A 69 5.43 4.55 -8.62
N THR A 70 5.77 5.25 -7.54
CA THR A 70 5.68 4.70 -6.19
C THR A 70 4.83 5.59 -5.31
N LEU A 71 3.76 5.03 -4.74
CA LEU A 71 2.97 5.68 -3.70
C LEU A 71 3.46 5.22 -2.33
N ILE A 72 3.87 6.16 -1.49
CA ILE A 72 4.45 5.89 -0.17
C ILE A 72 3.48 6.37 0.90
N VAL A 73 3.04 5.46 1.77
CA VAL A 73 2.21 5.79 2.94
C VAL A 73 3.11 6.21 4.10
N ASN A 74 3.01 7.45 4.53
CA ASN A 74 3.73 7.96 5.69
C ASN A 74 3.09 7.44 6.99
N PRO A 75 3.84 6.68 7.82
CA PRO A 75 3.26 5.99 8.97
C PRO A 75 2.84 6.91 10.11
N LEU A 76 3.40 8.13 10.21
CA LEU A 76 3.11 9.06 11.31
C LEU A 76 1.95 9.99 11.01
N THR A 77 1.71 10.27 9.72
CA THR A 77 0.69 11.24 9.31
C THR A 77 -0.48 10.60 8.59
N GLY A 78 -0.36 9.33 8.17
CA GLY A 78 -1.32 8.65 7.31
C GLY A 78 -1.43 9.24 5.90
N ARG A 79 -0.62 10.25 5.56
CA ARG A 79 -0.60 10.89 4.24
C ARG A 79 0.21 10.07 3.25
N THR A 80 -0.14 10.19 1.98
CA THR A 80 0.59 9.56 0.89
C THR A 80 1.46 10.57 0.15
N GLU A 81 2.62 10.10 -0.32
CA GLU A 81 3.49 10.83 -1.24
C GLU A 81 3.65 10.03 -2.53
N LEU A 82 3.56 10.70 -3.69
CA LEU A 82 3.81 10.09 -4.99
C LEU A 82 5.23 10.41 -5.45
N LYS A 83 5.96 9.39 -5.89
CA LYS A 83 7.30 9.50 -6.44
C LYS A 83 7.33 8.97 -7.87
N ASP A 84 8.10 9.64 -8.72
CA ASP A 84 8.48 9.13 -10.03
C ASP A 84 9.50 8.00 -9.88
N GLY A 85 9.30 6.94 -10.64
CA GLY A 85 10.14 5.74 -10.61
C GLY A 85 9.82 4.79 -9.45
N ARG A 86 10.63 3.74 -9.37
CA ARG A 86 10.57 2.74 -8.29
C ARG A 86 11.40 3.21 -7.09
N VAL A 87 10.79 3.27 -5.92
CA VAL A 87 11.47 3.55 -4.64
C VAL A 87 11.29 2.34 -3.73
N GLU A 88 12.38 1.70 -3.30
CA GLU A 88 12.27 0.55 -2.40
C GLU A 88 12.17 0.99 -0.94
N MET A 89 11.51 0.16 -0.11
CA MET A 89 11.48 0.40 1.33
C MET A 89 12.88 0.18 1.91
N GLU A 90 13.42 1.19 2.62
CA GLU A 90 14.68 1.04 3.35
C GLU A 90 14.52 0.02 4.48
N ARG A 91 15.01 -1.20 4.27
CA ARG A 91 15.10 -2.22 5.32
C ARG A 91 16.31 -1.93 6.19
N LYS A 92 16.11 -1.29 7.34
CA LYS A 92 17.12 -1.33 8.41
C LYS A 92 17.15 -2.74 8.97
N GLY A 93 18.19 -3.50 8.61
CA GLY A 93 18.48 -4.78 9.24
C GLY A 93 18.64 -4.59 10.74
N PHE A 94 17.98 -5.45 11.51
CA PHE A 94 18.22 -5.63 12.94
C PHE A 94 19.30 -6.69 13.15
#